data_AF-A0A097NZQ8-F1
#
_entry.id   AF-A0A097NZQ8-F1
#
_cell.length_a   1.000
_cell.length_b   1.000
_cell.length_c   1.000
_cell.angle_alpha   90.00
_cell.angle_beta   90.00
_cell.angle_gamma   90.00
#
_symmetry.space_group_name_H-M   'P 1'
#
loop_
_entity.id
_entity.type
_entity.pdbx_description
1 polymer ?
#
loop_
_entity_poly.entity_id
_entity_poly.type
_entity_poly.pdbx_seq_one_letter_code
_entity_poly.pdbx_strand_id
1 'polypeptide(L)' 'NPNLISTASVFSSWKVICTQSEEYNSREALC' A
#
# COMPACT_ATOMS: atom_id res chain seq x y z
N ASN A 1 12.87 -11.12 -6.82
CA ASN A 1 11.87 -11.18 -5.74
C ASN A 1 10.51 -11.33 -6.41
N PRO A 2 9.80 -12.46 -6.22
CA PRO A 2 8.51 -12.71 -6.87
C PRO A 2 7.41 -11.72 -6.50
N ASN A 3 7.61 -10.89 -5.46
CA ASN A 3 6.66 -9.88 -5.01
C ASN A 3 6.82 -8.51 -5.70
N LEU A 4 7.69 -8.39 -6.70
CA LEU A 4 7.89 -7.14 -7.44
C LEU A 4 7.15 -7.20 -8.78
N ILE A 5 6.35 -6.17 -9.04
CA ILE A 5 5.74 -5.96 -10.34
C ILE A 5 6.84 -5.55 -11.34
N SER A 6 6.76 -6.07 -12.57
CA SER A 6 7.66 -5.66 -13.66
C SER A 6 7.64 -4.13 -13.84
N THR A 7 8.82 -3.51 -13.96
CA THR A 7 8.98 -2.06 -14.13
C THR A 7 8.36 -1.52 -15.43
N ALA A 8 8.15 -2.38 -16.43
CA ALA A 8 7.46 -2.02 -17.66
C ALA A 8 5.92 -1.96 -17.52
N SER A 9 5.38 -2.43 -16.39
CA SER A 9 3.94 -2.42 -16.13
C SER A 9 3.49 -1.07 -15.59
N VAL A 10 2.32 -0.58 -16.03
CA VAL A 10 1.66 0.61 -15.44
C VAL A 10 1.46 0.45 -13.94
N PHE A 11 1.20 -0.77 -13.47
CA PHE A 11 1.00 -1.08 -12.05
C PHE A 11 2.27 -0.87 -11.20
N SER A 12 3.46 -0.81 -11.81
CA SER A 12 4.71 -0.55 -11.07
C SER A 12 4.79 0.87 -10.50
N SER A 13 4.03 1.80 -11.07
CA SER A 13 3.95 3.19 -10.58
C SER A 13 2.88 3.38 -9.49
N TRP A 14 2.03 2.38 -9.25
CA TRP A 14 0.97 2.47 -8.26
C TRP A 14 1.56 2.45 -6.84
N LYS A 15 0.93 3.22 -5.95
CA LYS A 15 1.24 3.23 -4.52
C LYS A 15 0.09 2.61 -3.75
N VAL A 16 0.43 1.78 -2.78
CA VAL A 16 -0.55 1.20 -1.86
C VAL A 16 -0.86 2.24 -0.79
N ILE A 17 -2.15 2.50 -0.58
CA ILE A 17 -2.64 3.37 0.50
C ILE A 17 -3.20 2.52 1.64
N CYS A 18 -3.53 3.17 2.76
CA CYS A 18 -4.15 2.53 3.92
C CYS A 18 -3.30 1.41 4.57
N THR A 19 -1.97 1.54 4.57
CA THR A 19 -1.07 0.49 5.09
C THR A 19 -0.87 0.53 6.61
N GLN A 20 -1.35 1.56 7.30
CA GLN A 20 -1.09 1.80 8.73
C GLN A 20 -2.27 1.38 9.62
N SER A 21 -2.71 0.11 9.52
CA SER A 21 -3.90 -0.38 10.22
C SER A 21 -3.84 -0.23 11.75
N GLU A 22 -2.66 -0.45 12.35
CA GLU A 22 -2.45 -0.27 13.78
C GLU A 22 -2.68 1.18 14.22
N GLU A 23 -2.17 2.15 13.46
CA GLU A 23 -2.36 3.57 13.72
C GLU A 23 -3.86 3.94 13.63
N TYR A 24 -4.51 3.57 12.53
CA TYR A 24 -5.92 3.88 12.28
C TYR A 24 -6.82 3.33 13.38
N ASN A 25 -6.60 2.07 13.77
CA ASN A 25 -7.36 1.44 14.83
C ASN A 25 -7.10 2.10 16.20
N SER A 26 -5.86 2.45 16.51
CA SER A 26 -5.51 3.10 17.80
C SER A 26 -6.14 4.49 17.95
N ARG A 27 -6.42 5.17 16.84
CA ARG A 27 -6.97 6.53 16.79
C ARG A 27 -8.46 6.57 16.47
N GLU A 28 -9.10 5.41 16.30
CA GLU A 28 -10.49 5.28 15.84
C GLU A 28 -10.77 6.12 14.57
N ALA A 29 -9.82 6.14 13.64
CA ALA A 29 -9.87 6.92 12.42
C ALA A 29 -9.86 6.01 11.18
N LEU A 30 -10.39 6.51 10.07
CA LEU A 30 -10.23 5.86 8.77
C LEU A 30 -8.90 6.27 8.13
N CYS A 31 -8.45 5.40 7.22
CA CYS A 31 -7.66 5.85 6.08
C CYS A 31 -8.49 6.83 5.23
#